data_AF-A0A239JQT3-F1
#
_entry.id   AF-A0A239JQT3-F1
#
_cell.length_a   1.000
_cell.length_b   1.000
_cell.length_c   1.000
_cell.angle_alpha   90.00
_cell.angle_beta   90.00
_cell.angle_gamma   90.00
#
_symmetry.space_group_name_H-M   'P 1'
#
loop_
_entity.id
_entity.type
_entity.pdbx_description
1 polymer ?
#
loop_
_entity_poly.entity_id
_entity_poly.type
_entity_poly.pdbx_seq_one_letter_code
_entity_poly.pdbx_strand_id
1 'polypeptide(L)'
;MTAVQLTDARRALADQALGRMLGTRLVSLGADGAVIELDSQPEITDRDGTMQGGIVGYAAECAVAFAGAASVGPDVVTAGLTIDYLAPARGRTLRAHGTTVRAAGNRATCRCEVHAVGTDGTETLVAVAQATIVATSPQVEDPVPPVRFRAGPTATPTVQQILTERRRTGNTDDGATVALVIEGGGMRGIVSAAMAAVLEQEGLLPSIDMIVGTSAGAVNAAALAVGAAGRMAESYAEVFASPEFVDVWRIVRGRPVIDGARIVSHVDALLDVGATVGTDWAGRLAMVATDVDTGRAEALSDFTDRADLITSIHASGLLPLLAGDPVTLRGRRWLDGGIVQAVPIVTAAARGATHAIVLATRPPGTQPGYGAADALAERYLRRLNPELAAAYRGRPHRYRETLQQVQDGWAHGLSTLALTPRPGDPLPSRLERDQGALRAARSAATDAAREHLAFLF
;
A
#
# COMPACT_ATOMS: atom_id res chain seq x y z
N MET A 1 17.89 5.16 34.67
CA MET A 1 17.76 4.93 33.22
C MET A 1 19.09 4.46 32.67
N THR A 2 19.08 3.48 31.76
CA THR A 2 20.30 2.91 31.15
C THR A 2 20.61 3.60 29.81
N ALA A 3 21.87 3.62 29.38
CA ALA A 3 22.28 4.12 28.05
C ALA A 3 21.56 3.42 26.88
N VAL A 4 21.05 2.21 27.14
CA VAL A 4 20.24 1.40 26.22
C VAL A 4 18.89 2.08 25.93
N GLN A 5 18.21 2.62 26.93
CA GLN A 5 16.89 3.26 26.77
C GLN A 5 16.93 4.52 25.88
N LEU A 6 17.99 5.33 25.96
CA LEU A 6 18.16 6.50 25.08
C LEU A 6 18.50 6.08 23.64
N THR A 7 19.25 5.00 23.48
CA THR A 7 19.61 4.46 22.16
C THR A 7 18.39 3.93 21.43
N ASP A 8 17.51 3.22 22.14
CA ASP A 8 16.25 2.72 21.60
C ASP A 8 15.26 3.86 21.28
N ALA A 9 15.17 4.87 22.14
CA ALA A 9 14.35 6.06 21.88
C ALA A 9 14.86 6.87 20.67
N ARG A 10 16.18 6.98 20.50
CA ARG A 10 16.79 7.59 19.30
C ARG A 10 16.49 6.79 18.03
N ARG A 11 16.50 5.46 18.11
CA ARG A 11 16.08 4.59 17.01
C ARG A 11 14.61 4.80 16.66
N ALA A 12 13.73 4.85 17.67
CA ALA A 12 12.30 5.12 17.47
C ALA A 12 12.05 6.47 16.77
N LEU A 13 12.77 7.53 17.15
CA LEU A 13 12.72 8.81 16.45
C LEU A 13 13.28 8.70 15.01
N ALA A 14 14.40 8.00 14.85
CA ALA A 14 15.03 7.79 13.54
C ALA A 14 14.19 6.92 12.61
N ASP A 15 13.25 6.11 13.12
CA ASP A 15 12.33 5.32 12.31
C ASP A 15 11.18 6.16 11.73
N GLN A 16 10.91 7.34 12.31
CA GLN A 16 9.93 8.30 11.79
C GLN A 16 10.47 9.01 10.53
N ALA A 17 9.74 8.89 9.41
CA ALA A 17 10.13 9.50 8.14
C ALA A 17 10.29 11.02 8.22
N LEU A 18 9.38 11.69 8.93
CA LEU A 18 9.44 13.14 9.15
C LEU A 18 10.66 13.55 9.99
N GLY A 19 10.97 12.82 11.06
CA GLY A 19 12.15 13.09 11.90
C GLY A 19 13.47 12.97 11.15
N ARG A 20 13.60 12.00 10.24
CA ARG A 20 14.78 11.88 9.37
C ARG A 20 14.89 13.01 8.36
N MET A 21 13.77 13.39 7.74
CA MET A 21 13.73 14.46 6.74
C MET A 21 14.14 15.80 7.35
N LEU A 22 13.69 16.07 8.57
CA LEU A 22 13.96 17.30 9.30
C LEU A 22 15.33 17.28 10.03
N GLY A 23 15.97 16.12 10.16
CA GLY A 23 17.23 15.99 10.90
C GLY A 23 17.03 16.13 12.42
N THR A 24 15.86 15.73 12.94
CA THR A 24 15.50 15.83 14.35
C THR A 24 16.38 14.94 15.23
N ARG A 25 16.86 15.48 16.35
CA ARG A 25 17.77 14.79 17.27
C ARG A 25 17.16 14.72 18.67
N LEU A 26 17.02 13.51 19.22
CA LEU A 26 16.77 13.30 20.66
C LEU A 26 18.09 13.42 21.43
N VAL A 27 18.28 14.56 22.08
CA VAL A 27 19.54 14.92 22.76
C VAL A 27 19.62 14.23 24.12
N SER A 28 18.55 14.31 24.90
CA SER A 28 18.44 13.67 26.21
C SER A 28 17.06 13.09 26.45
N LEU A 29 17.02 12.05 27.28
CA LEU A 29 15.82 11.44 27.83
C LEU A 29 16.17 11.02 29.26
N GLY A 30 15.38 11.43 30.25
CA GLY A 30 15.73 11.31 31.65
C GLY A 30 14.56 11.56 32.60
N ALA A 31 14.84 11.55 33.91
CA ALA A 31 13.88 11.95 34.94
C ALA A 31 13.43 13.41 34.77
N ASP A 32 14.31 14.25 34.22
CA ASP A 32 14.06 15.67 33.92
C ASP A 32 13.32 15.87 32.58
N GLY A 33 12.84 14.80 31.94
CA GLY A 33 12.10 14.84 30.68
C GLY A 33 12.93 14.50 29.44
N ALA A 34 12.53 15.03 28.29
CA ALA A 34 13.14 14.77 26.99
C ALA A 34 13.52 16.07 26.28
N VAL A 35 14.68 16.10 25.62
CA VAL A 35 15.13 17.25 24.83
C VAL A 35 15.28 16.87 23.37
N ILE A 36 14.52 17.57 22.52
CA ILE A 36 14.58 17.47 21.07
C ILE A 36 15.31 18.69 20.51
N GLU A 37 16.22 18.45 19.57
CA GLU A 37 16.86 19.50 18.78
C GLU A 37 16.58 19.35 17.29
N LEU A 38 16.42 20.49 16.64
CA LEU A 38 16.24 20.61 15.20
C LEU A 38 17.07 21.78 14.69
N ASP A 39 17.99 21.54 13.76
CA ASP A 39 18.79 22.61 13.17
C ASP A 39 18.00 23.34 12.07
N SER A 40 18.14 24.66 12.03
CA SER A 40 17.48 25.52 11.04
C SER A 40 18.01 25.23 9.63
N GLN A 41 17.10 25.14 8.66
CA GLN A 41 17.42 24.90 7.25
C GLN A 41 16.53 25.77 6.34
N PRO A 42 16.99 26.12 5.12
CA PRO A 42 16.21 26.93 4.17
C PRO A 42 14.82 26.35 3.86
N GLU A 43 14.67 25.03 3.90
CA GLU A 43 13.44 24.31 3.57
C GLU A 43 12.35 24.46 4.65
N ILE A 44 12.72 24.87 5.87
CA ILE A 44 11.83 24.94 7.04
C ILE A 44 11.75 26.35 7.64
N THR A 45 12.39 27.31 7.00
CA THR A 45 12.38 28.73 7.37
C THR A 45 11.62 29.55 6.34
N ASP A 46 11.07 30.68 6.77
CA ASP A 46 10.57 31.70 5.86
C ASP A 46 11.70 32.57 5.28
N ARG A 47 11.34 33.57 4.45
CA ARG A 47 12.31 34.49 3.84
C ARG A 47 13.13 35.29 4.86
N ASP A 48 12.63 35.42 6.08
CA ASP A 48 13.27 36.17 7.17
C ASP A 48 14.07 35.24 8.09
N GLY A 49 14.25 33.97 7.72
CA GLY A 49 15.00 32.97 8.49
C GLY A 49 14.27 32.49 9.75
N THR A 50 12.96 32.72 9.84
CA THR A 50 12.13 32.28 10.97
C THR A 50 11.61 30.88 10.69
N MET A 51 11.84 29.94 11.61
CA MET A 51 11.31 28.59 11.49
C MET A 51 9.77 28.61 11.60
N GLN A 52 9.10 27.90 10.69
CA GLN A 52 7.64 27.94 10.60
C GLN A 52 6.97 27.41 11.88
N GLY A 53 5.82 27.97 12.26
CA GLY A 53 5.11 27.58 13.48
C GLY A 53 4.76 26.09 13.55
N GLY A 54 4.48 25.45 12.41
CA GLY A 54 4.25 24.00 12.33
C GLY A 54 5.49 23.18 12.72
N ILE A 55 6.69 23.66 12.40
CA ILE A 55 7.96 23.02 12.75
C ILE A 55 8.25 23.15 14.25
N VAL A 56 7.96 24.32 14.81
CA VAL A 56 8.03 24.56 16.26
C VAL A 56 7.04 23.66 17.02
N GLY A 57 5.82 23.51 16.49
CA GLY A 57 4.80 22.61 17.03
C GLY A 57 5.20 21.14 16.98
N TYR A 58 5.77 20.70 15.86
CA TYR A 58 6.33 19.36 15.70
C TYR A 58 7.45 19.08 16.73
N ALA A 59 8.40 20.00 16.90
CA ALA A 59 9.47 19.83 17.88
C ALA A 59 8.94 19.71 19.32
N ALA A 60 7.93 20.53 19.66
CA ALA A 60 7.24 20.46 20.94
C ALA A 60 6.54 19.11 21.14
N GLU A 61 5.82 18.63 20.11
CA GLU A 61 5.10 17.35 20.13
C GLU A 61 6.05 16.17 20.35
N CYS A 62 7.17 16.11 19.61
CA CYS A 62 8.17 15.07 19.82
C CYS A 62 8.71 15.08 21.26
N ALA A 63 9.01 16.26 21.81
CA ALA A 63 9.58 16.38 23.14
C ALA A 63 8.59 15.89 24.23
N VAL A 64 7.32 16.28 24.15
CA VAL A 64 6.30 15.81 25.11
C VAL A 64 5.98 14.32 24.94
N ALA A 65 5.99 13.79 23.71
CA ALA A 65 5.75 12.37 23.46
C ALA A 65 6.82 11.49 24.12
N PHE A 66 8.11 11.82 23.95
CA PHE A 66 9.19 11.09 24.61
C PHE A 66 9.19 11.26 26.14
N ALA A 67 8.88 12.46 26.65
CA ALA A 67 8.76 12.70 28.09
C ALA A 67 7.61 11.87 28.71
N GLY A 68 6.45 11.87 28.05
CA GLY A 68 5.29 11.07 28.46
C GLY A 68 5.58 9.57 28.38
N ALA A 69 6.21 9.11 27.30
CA ALA A 69 6.57 7.70 27.11
C ALA A 69 7.51 7.18 28.23
N ALA A 70 8.44 8.01 28.69
CA ALA A 70 9.28 7.67 29.83
C ALA A 70 8.49 7.42 31.13
N SER A 71 7.26 7.94 31.22
CA SER A 71 6.42 7.87 32.41
C SER A 71 5.30 6.81 32.32
N VAL A 72 4.75 6.57 31.13
CA VAL A 72 3.59 5.67 30.95
C VAL A 72 3.86 4.47 30.05
N GLY A 73 5.06 4.32 29.50
CA GLY A 73 5.46 3.21 28.64
C GLY A 73 5.87 3.68 27.23
N PRO A 74 6.59 2.85 26.46
CA PRO A 74 7.18 3.28 25.18
C PRO A 74 6.15 3.50 24.07
N ASP A 75 5.02 2.80 24.11
CA ASP A 75 3.97 2.87 23.10
C ASP A 75 2.94 3.92 23.49
N VAL A 76 3.05 5.11 22.89
CA VAL A 76 2.21 6.26 23.23
C VAL A 76 1.68 6.99 22.01
N VAL A 77 0.57 7.69 22.22
CA VAL A 77 0.00 8.65 21.27
C VAL A 77 -0.24 10.00 21.94
N THR A 78 -0.08 11.08 21.18
CA THR A 78 -0.49 12.44 21.59
C THR A 78 -2.00 12.56 21.44
N ALA A 79 -2.75 12.56 22.54
CA ALA A 79 -4.21 12.70 22.51
C ALA A 79 -4.69 14.15 22.37
N GLY A 80 -3.83 15.12 22.68
CA GLY A 80 -4.10 16.53 22.49
C GLY A 80 -2.86 17.37 22.79
N LEU A 81 -2.73 18.48 22.07
CA LEU A 81 -1.62 19.43 22.16
C LEU A 81 -2.17 20.85 22.03
N THR A 82 -1.75 21.73 22.93
CA THR A 82 -2.00 23.17 22.87
C THR A 82 -0.65 23.86 22.88
N ILE A 83 -0.45 24.87 22.04
CA ILE A 83 0.82 25.58 21.92
C ILE A 83 0.56 27.08 21.76
N ASP A 84 1.32 27.88 22.51
CA ASP A 84 1.33 29.34 22.42
C ASP A 84 2.70 29.78 21.89
N TYR A 85 2.69 30.58 20.82
CA TYR A 85 3.90 31.16 20.21
C TYR A 85 4.19 32.52 20.85
N LEU A 86 5.36 32.65 21.47
CA LEU A 86 5.73 33.80 22.29
C LEU A 86 6.66 34.78 21.57
N ALA A 87 7.48 34.27 20.64
CA ALA A 87 8.41 35.06 19.84
C ALA A 87 8.75 34.37 18.51
N PRO A 88 9.26 35.09 17.50
CA PRO A 88 9.74 34.48 16.26
C PRO A 88 10.86 33.46 16.51
N ALA A 89 10.73 32.27 15.92
CA ALA A 89 11.72 31.20 16.00
C ALA A 89 12.95 31.44 15.12
N ARG A 90 13.78 32.42 15.48
CA ARG A 90 15.02 32.77 14.78
C ARG A 90 16.23 32.25 15.55
N GLY A 91 16.99 31.37 14.92
CA GLY A 91 18.17 30.77 15.54
C GLY A 91 18.76 29.68 14.66
N ARG A 92 19.93 29.18 15.07
CA ARG A 92 20.60 28.05 14.41
C ARG A 92 19.91 26.73 14.73
N THR A 93 19.36 26.60 15.93
CA THR A 93 18.76 25.34 16.41
C THR A 93 17.51 25.64 17.21
N LEU A 94 16.41 24.92 16.96
CA LEU A 94 15.30 24.81 17.89
C LEU A 94 15.60 23.72 18.92
N ARG A 95 15.41 24.04 20.19
CA ARG A 95 15.55 23.11 21.32
C ARG A 95 14.23 23.06 22.06
N ALA A 96 13.55 21.93 22.00
CA ALA A 96 12.29 21.68 22.69
C ALA A 96 12.53 20.77 23.90
N HIS A 97 12.20 21.26 25.10
CA HIS A 97 12.34 20.51 26.34
C HIS A 97 10.95 20.11 26.84
N GLY A 98 10.62 18.84 26.74
CA GLY A 98 9.38 18.25 27.23
C GLY A 98 9.56 17.65 28.63
N THR A 99 8.60 17.87 29.53
CA THR A 99 8.59 17.36 30.90
C THR A 99 7.22 16.76 31.23
N THR A 100 7.20 15.69 32.02
CA THR A 100 5.94 15.13 32.53
C THR A 100 5.54 15.88 33.79
N VAL A 101 4.39 16.56 33.74
CA VAL A 101 3.81 17.27 34.88
C VAL A 101 3.15 16.28 35.84
N ARG A 102 2.39 15.33 35.30
CA ARG A 102 1.73 14.27 36.07
C ARG A 102 1.48 13.05 35.20
N ALA A 103 1.84 11.87 35.71
CA ALA A 103 1.41 10.59 35.15
C ALA A 103 0.41 9.93 36.10
N ALA A 104 -0.70 9.42 35.54
CA ALA A 104 -1.71 8.68 36.29
C ALA A 104 -2.38 7.64 35.36
N GLY A 105 -2.37 6.37 35.78
CA GLY A 105 -2.86 5.29 34.93
C GLY A 105 -2.10 5.21 33.62
N ASN A 106 -2.82 5.18 32.50
CA ASN A 106 -2.23 5.15 31.15
C ASN A 106 -2.07 6.54 30.52
N ARG A 107 -2.10 7.63 31.30
CA ARG A 107 -2.02 9.01 30.78
C ARG A 107 -0.94 9.82 31.46
N ALA A 108 -0.25 10.64 30.70
CA ALA A 108 0.70 11.63 31.18
C ALA A 108 0.33 13.02 30.64
N THR A 109 0.14 13.98 31.54
CA THR A 109 0.09 15.40 31.19
C THR A 109 1.51 15.92 31.13
N CYS A 110 1.91 16.48 30.00
CA CYS A 110 3.26 16.94 29.74
C CYS A 110 3.25 18.42 29.34
N ARG A 111 4.33 19.13 29.68
CA ARG A 111 4.58 20.51 29.25
C ARG A 111 5.86 20.56 28.43
N CYS A 112 5.94 21.45 27.47
CA CYS A 112 7.16 21.72 26.73
C CYS A 112 7.45 23.21 26.64
N GLU A 113 8.73 23.56 26.74
CA GLU A 113 9.26 24.88 26.42
C GLU A 113 10.15 24.73 25.18
N VAL A 114 9.94 25.60 24.18
CA VAL A 114 10.70 25.58 22.93
C VAL A 114 11.52 26.84 22.82
N HIS A 115 12.82 26.67 22.68
CA HIS A 115 13.81 27.73 22.61
C HIS A 115 14.43 27.77 21.21
N ALA A 116 14.62 28.96 20.66
CA ALA A 116 15.51 29.16 19.53
C ALA A 116 16.91 29.54 20.06
N VAL A 117 17.92 28.79 19.63
CA VAL A 117 19.32 28.97 20.03
C VAL A 117 20.07 29.72 18.94
N GLY A 118 20.58 30.90 19.26
CA GLY A 118 21.39 31.73 18.38
C GLY A 118 22.76 31.13 18.08
N THR A 119 23.49 31.73 17.14
CA THR A 119 24.86 31.33 16.78
C THR A 119 25.87 31.60 17.89
N ASP A 120 25.57 32.57 18.75
CA ASP A 120 26.31 32.93 19.98
C ASP A 120 25.94 32.05 21.19
N GLY A 121 24.98 31.13 21.02
CA GLY A 121 24.46 30.27 22.08
C GLY A 121 23.36 30.93 22.92
N THR A 122 22.95 32.15 22.61
CA THR A 122 21.83 32.81 23.31
C THR A 122 20.53 32.06 23.05
N GLU A 123 19.79 31.72 24.10
CA GLU A 123 18.50 31.06 23.98
C GLU A 123 17.35 32.05 24.12
N THR A 124 16.40 31.99 23.19
CA THR A 124 15.14 32.76 23.25
C THR A 124 13.98 31.79 23.37
N LEU A 125 13.13 31.94 24.39
CA LEU A 125 11.88 31.18 24.51
C LEU A 125 10.91 31.64 23.41
N VAL A 126 10.53 30.72 22.52
CA VAL A 126 9.73 31.03 21.33
C VAL A 126 8.36 30.39 21.36
N ALA A 127 8.17 29.31 22.10
CA ALA A 127 6.85 28.72 22.34
C ALA A 127 6.78 27.95 23.65
N VAL A 128 5.57 27.81 24.18
CA VAL A 128 5.24 26.90 25.27
C VAL A 128 4.09 26.02 24.86
N ALA A 129 4.12 24.74 25.24
CA ALA A 129 3.10 23.78 24.87
C ALA A 129 2.69 22.89 26.05
N GLN A 130 1.45 22.40 26.01
CA GLN A 130 0.94 21.41 26.94
C GLN A 130 0.24 20.29 26.16
N ALA A 131 0.54 19.06 26.52
CA ALA A 131 0.01 17.88 25.84
C ALA A 131 -0.50 16.82 26.80
N THR A 132 -1.43 16.00 26.31
CA THR A 132 -1.83 14.75 26.96
C THR A 132 -1.29 13.58 26.15
N ILE A 133 -0.42 12.79 26.77
CA ILE A 133 0.15 11.57 26.21
C ILE A 133 -0.59 10.38 26.80
N VAL A 134 -0.95 9.42 25.97
CA VAL A 134 -1.70 8.22 26.38
C VAL A 134 -0.93 6.98 25.97
N ALA A 135 -0.65 6.09 26.93
CA ALA A 135 -0.06 4.79 26.66
C ALA A 135 -1.08 3.86 26.02
N THR A 136 -0.66 3.19 24.97
CA THR A 136 -1.41 2.18 24.25
C THR A 136 -0.93 0.80 24.69
N SER A 137 -1.80 -0.03 25.27
CA SER A 137 -1.45 -1.42 25.56
C SER A 137 -1.27 -2.20 24.24
N PRO A 138 -0.36 -3.18 24.16
CA PRO A 138 -0.37 -4.14 23.06
C PRO A 138 -1.69 -4.90 23.14
N GLN A 139 -2.58 -4.68 22.18
CA GLN A 139 -3.83 -5.41 22.12
C GLN A 139 -3.54 -6.84 21.66
N VAL A 140 -3.86 -7.82 22.49
CA VAL A 140 -4.43 -9.07 21.96
C VAL A 140 -5.70 -8.63 21.26
N GLU A 141 -5.75 -8.76 19.94
CA GLU A 141 -6.93 -8.45 19.13
C GLU A 141 -8.06 -9.42 19.51
N ASP A 142 -8.81 -9.10 20.56
CA ASP A 142 -10.21 -9.47 20.60
C ASP A 142 -10.92 -8.71 19.47
N PRO A 143 -11.85 -9.35 18.74
CA PRO A 143 -12.47 -8.76 17.57
C PRO A 143 -13.11 -7.42 17.96
N VAL A 144 -12.55 -6.34 17.42
CA VAL A 144 -13.05 -4.99 17.61
C VAL A 144 -14.51 -4.99 17.17
N PRO A 145 -15.49 -4.75 18.07
CA PRO A 145 -16.85 -4.50 17.62
C PRO A 145 -16.77 -3.29 16.69
N PRO A 146 -17.38 -3.34 15.50
CA PRO A 146 -17.10 -2.41 14.43
C PRO A 146 -17.14 -0.98 14.98
N VAL A 147 -16.00 -0.30 14.92
CA VAL A 147 -15.94 1.14 15.14
C VAL A 147 -16.90 1.71 14.12
N ARG A 148 -18.07 2.17 14.60
CA ARG A 148 -18.97 2.96 13.77
C ARG A 148 -18.26 4.26 13.50
N PHE A 149 -17.46 4.27 12.44
CA PHE A 149 -17.07 5.51 11.79
C PHE A 149 -18.35 6.29 11.59
N ARG A 150 -18.35 7.52 12.09
CA ARG A 150 -19.41 8.47 11.81
C ARG A 150 -19.55 8.45 10.29
N ALA A 151 -20.70 7.96 9.81
CA ALA A 151 -20.94 7.77 8.39
C ALA A 151 -20.47 9.04 7.67
N GLY A 152 -19.68 8.86 6.62
CA GLY A 152 -19.54 9.89 5.59
C GLY A 152 -20.93 10.40 5.21
N PRO A 153 -21.03 11.64 4.71
CA PRO A 153 -22.30 12.34 4.55
C PRO A 153 -23.34 11.39 3.95
N THR A 154 -24.48 11.28 4.63
CA THR A 154 -25.58 10.36 4.34
C THR A 154 -25.80 10.15 2.83
N ALA A 155 -25.82 8.87 2.41
CA ALA A 155 -26.46 8.30 1.21
C ALA A 155 -25.59 7.73 0.05
N THR A 156 -24.32 7.37 0.23
CA THR A 156 -23.65 6.48 -0.76
C THR A 156 -23.89 5.01 -0.40
N PRO A 157 -24.54 4.20 -1.26
CA PRO A 157 -24.71 2.76 -1.03
C PRO A 157 -23.37 2.05 -0.88
N THR A 158 -23.34 0.93 -0.16
CA THR A 158 -22.15 0.08 -0.11
C THR A 158 -22.07 -0.81 -1.36
N VAL A 159 -20.90 -1.36 -1.65
CA VAL A 159 -20.71 -2.35 -2.73
C VAL A 159 -21.69 -3.52 -2.59
N GLN A 160 -21.89 -4.02 -1.36
CA GLN A 160 -22.84 -5.10 -1.09
C GLN A 160 -24.27 -4.71 -1.50
N GLN A 161 -24.71 -3.50 -1.12
CA GLN A 161 -26.04 -3.01 -1.47
C GLN A 161 -26.21 -2.89 -3.00
N ILE A 162 -25.22 -2.35 -3.70
CA ILE A 162 -25.21 -2.25 -5.17
C ILE A 162 -25.28 -3.64 -5.80
N LEU A 163 -24.43 -4.59 -5.37
CA LEU A 163 -24.41 -5.94 -5.94
C LEU A 163 -25.73 -6.70 -5.69
N THR A 164 -26.29 -6.60 -4.48
CA THR A 164 -27.58 -7.22 -4.17
C THR A 164 -28.69 -6.65 -5.05
N GLU A 165 -28.74 -5.33 -5.24
CA GLU A 165 -29.77 -4.69 -6.04
C GLU A 165 -29.62 -4.97 -7.54
N ARG A 166 -28.39 -4.92 -8.07
CA ARG A 166 -28.08 -5.31 -9.46
C ARG A 166 -28.44 -6.77 -9.72
N ARG A 167 -28.15 -7.68 -8.79
CA ARG A 167 -28.52 -9.10 -8.91
C ARG A 167 -30.02 -9.31 -8.89
N ARG A 168 -30.75 -8.54 -8.06
CA ARG A 168 -32.21 -8.62 -7.93
C ARG A 168 -32.94 -8.06 -9.15
N THR A 169 -32.44 -6.97 -9.73
CA THR A 169 -33.14 -6.22 -10.79
C THR A 169 -32.59 -6.45 -12.19
N GLY A 170 -31.32 -6.85 -12.30
CA GLY A 170 -30.56 -6.83 -13.55
C GLY A 170 -30.23 -5.42 -14.05
N ASN A 171 -30.55 -4.36 -13.29
CA ASN A 171 -30.33 -2.98 -13.71
C ASN A 171 -29.01 -2.43 -13.16
N THR A 172 -28.15 -1.94 -14.04
CA THR A 172 -26.87 -1.30 -13.72
C THR A 172 -26.91 0.23 -13.86
N ASP A 173 -28.04 0.82 -14.23
CA ASP A 173 -28.25 2.28 -14.30
C ASP A 173 -28.67 2.83 -12.92
N ASP A 174 -27.80 2.65 -11.94
CA ASP A 174 -27.98 3.01 -10.53
C ASP A 174 -27.07 4.18 -10.10
N GLY A 175 -26.39 4.80 -11.06
CA GLY A 175 -25.40 5.86 -10.81
C GLY A 175 -24.09 5.37 -10.20
N ALA A 176 -23.93 4.06 -9.97
CA ALA A 176 -22.68 3.47 -9.53
C ALA A 176 -21.82 3.00 -10.72
N THR A 177 -20.51 3.06 -10.54
CA THR A 177 -19.53 2.45 -11.44
C THR A 177 -18.67 1.53 -10.60
N VAL A 178 -18.91 0.23 -10.72
CA VAL A 178 -18.30 -0.84 -9.92
C VAL A 178 -17.08 -1.38 -10.65
N ALA A 179 -15.90 -1.14 -10.08
CA ALA A 179 -14.65 -1.71 -10.55
C ALA A 179 -14.33 -3.03 -9.84
N LEU A 180 -13.89 -4.04 -10.58
CA LEU A 180 -13.17 -5.18 -10.03
C LEU A 180 -11.67 -4.92 -10.09
N VAL A 181 -11.05 -4.74 -8.93
CA VAL A 181 -9.64 -4.44 -8.75
C VAL A 181 -8.89 -5.72 -8.39
N ILE A 182 -7.98 -6.18 -9.24
CA ILE A 182 -7.29 -7.46 -9.09
C ILE A 182 -5.80 -7.24 -8.74
N GLU A 183 -5.41 -7.58 -7.51
CA GLU A 183 -4.02 -7.44 -7.05
C GLU A 183 -3.07 -8.41 -7.78
N GLY A 184 -1.88 -7.91 -8.10
CA GLY A 184 -0.75 -8.70 -8.61
C GLY A 184 0.03 -9.45 -7.53
N GLY A 185 0.65 -10.58 -7.89
CA GLY A 185 1.32 -11.41 -6.88
C GLY A 185 2.35 -12.42 -7.35
N GLY A 186 2.74 -12.44 -8.63
CA GLY A 186 3.48 -13.57 -9.20
C GLY A 186 2.65 -14.85 -9.04
N MET A 187 3.26 -15.92 -8.54
CA MET A 187 2.55 -17.20 -8.26
C MET A 187 1.43 -17.08 -7.22
N ARG A 188 1.50 -16.06 -6.33
CA ARG A 188 0.38 -15.75 -5.41
C ARG A 188 -0.85 -15.20 -6.13
N GLY A 189 -0.74 -14.86 -7.40
CA GLY A 189 -1.88 -14.57 -8.28
C GLY A 189 -2.90 -15.70 -8.36
N ILE A 190 -2.55 -16.94 -7.98
CA ILE A 190 -3.51 -18.03 -7.82
C ILE A 190 -4.64 -17.69 -6.84
N VAL A 191 -4.36 -16.88 -5.81
CA VAL A 191 -5.34 -16.45 -4.81
C VAL A 191 -6.39 -15.54 -5.46
N SER A 192 -5.95 -14.49 -6.15
CA SER A 192 -6.88 -13.59 -6.84
C SER A 192 -7.55 -14.24 -8.05
N ALA A 193 -6.90 -15.22 -8.70
CA ALA A 193 -7.53 -16.06 -9.74
C ALA A 193 -8.66 -16.91 -9.18
N ALA A 194 -8.47 -17.54 -8.01
CA ALA A 194 -9.50 -18.33 -7.35
C ALA A 194 -10.71 -17.47 -6.96
N MET A 195 -10.47 -16.28 -6.38
CA MET A 195 -11.53 -15.33 -6.05
C MET A 195 -12.28 -14.85 -7.30
N ALA A 196 -11.57 -14.54 -8.39
CA ALA A 196 -12.17 -14.18 -9.67
C ALA A 196 -13.03 -15.32 -10.24
N ALA A 197 -12.58 -16.57 -10.12
CA ALA A 197 -13.35 -17.74 -10.53
C ALA A 197 -14.64 -17.91 -9.72
N VAL A 198 -14.65 -17.56 -8.43
CA VAL A 198 -15.90 -17.53 -7.64
C VAL A 198 -16.84 -16.44 -8.15
N LEU A 199 -16.36 -15.22 -8.42
CA LEU A 199 -17.20 -14.17 -8.99
C LEU A 199 -17.82 -14.56 -10.35
N GLU A 200 -17.05 -15.25 -11.19
CA GLU A 200 -17.50 -15.82 -12.46
C GLU A 200 -18.61 -16.87 -12.25
N GLN A 201 -18.36 -17.84 -11.35
CA GLN A 201 -19.30 -18.92 -11.04
C GLN A 201 -20.61 -18.43 -10.43
N GLU A 202 -20.54 -17.40 -9.58
CA GLU A 202 -21.73 -16.82 -8.92
C GLU A 202 -22.50 -15.85 -9.84
N GLY A 203 -22.02 -15.65 -11.07
CA GLY A 203 -22.69 -14.85 -12.10
C GLY A 203 -22.65 -13.35 -11.84
N LEU A 204 -21.59 -12.84 -11.20
CA LEU A 204 -21.49 -11.43 -10.80
C LEU A 204 -20.91 -10.51 -11.87
N LEU A 205 -20.36 -11.05 -12.96
CA LEU A 205 -19.81 -10.26 -14.06
C LEU A 205 -20.77 -9.21 -14.64
N PRO A 206 -22.08 -9.47 -14.83
CA PRO A 206 -23.02 -8.45 -15.29
C PRO A 206 -23.21 -7.27 -14.32
N SER A 207 -22.79 -7.40 -13.06
CA SER A 207 -22.86 -6.33 -12.05
C SER A 207 -21.57 -5.51 -11.96
N ILE A 208 -20.56 -5.80 -12.80
CA ILE A 208 -19.24 -5.15 -12.80
C ILE A 208 -19.09 -4.31 -14.07
N ASP A 209 -18.71 -3.05 -13.91
CA ASP A 209 -18.62 -2.08 -15.02
C ASP A 209 -17.22 -2.00 -15.62
N MET A 210 -16.19 -2.29 -14.82
CA MET A 210 -14.80 -2.34 -15.30
C MET A 210 -13.93 -3.30 -14.51
N ILE A 211 -12.85 -3.79 -15.11
CA ILE A 211 -11.85 -4.62 -14.45
C ILE A 211 -10.48 -3.94 -14.58
N VAL A 212 -9.78 -3.78 -13.45
CA VAL A 212 -8.45 -3.16 -13.39
C VAL A 212 -7.49 -4.14 -12.72
N GLY A 213 -6.50 -4.61 -13.47
CA GLY A 213 -5.55 -5.61 -13.02
C GLY A 213 -4.11 -5.10 -13.01
N THR A 214 -3.28 -5.64 -12.12
CA THR A 214 -1.82 -5.40 -12.13
C THR A 214 -1.06 -6.70 -12.15
N SER A 215 -0.04 -6.84 -13.02
CA SER A 215 0.86 -7.99 -13.06
C SER A 215 0.08 -9.31 -13.22
N ALA A 216 0.24 -10.28 -12.32
CA ALA A 216 -0.59 -11.48 -12.30
C ALA A 216 -2.11 -11.19 -12.31
N GLY A 217 -2.54 -10.07 -11.71
CA GLY A 217 -3.92 -9.60 -11.75
C GLY A 217 -4.37 -9.11 -13.13
N ALA A 218 -3.47 -8.60 -13.98
CA ALA A 218 -3.77 -8.26 -15.38
C ALA A 218 -4.04 -9.53 -16.21
N VAL A 219 -3.25 -10.58 -15.99
CA VAL A 219 -3.48 -11.90 -16.62
C VAL A 219 -4.81 -12.49 -16.17
N ASN A 220 -5.08 -12.47 -14.87
CA ASN A 220 -6.34 -12.97 -14.29
C ASN A 220 -7.55 -12.17 -14.79
N ALA A 221 -7.41 -10.85 -14.96
CA ALA A 221 -8.46 -9.98 -15.49
C ALA A 221 -8.82 -10.33 -16.95
N ALA A 222 -7.82 -10.56 -17.80
CA ALA A 222 -8.04 -10.97 -19.18
C ALA A 222 -8.65 -12.37 -19.28
N ALA A 223 -8.24 -13.31 -18.42
CA ALA A 223 -8.85 -14.64 -18.36
C ALA A 223 -10.33 -14.58 -17.89
N LEU A 224 -10.63 -13.74 -16.90
CA LEU A 224 -12.00 -13.52 -16.42
C LEU A 224 -12.89 -12.91 -17.52
N ALA A 225 -12.35 -11.97 -18.30
CA ALA A 225 -13.08 -11.32 -19.39
C ALA A 225 -13.54 -12.28 -20.50
N VAL A 226 -12.92 -13.46 -20.63
CA VAL A 226 -13.29 -14.51 -21.59
C VAL A 226 -13.94 -15.74 -20.95
N GLY A 227 -14.36 -15.65 -19.68
CA GLY A 227 -15.01 -16.76 -18.98
C GLY A 227 -14.05 -17.92 -18.66
N ALA A 228 -12.77 -17.63 -18.44
CA ALA A 228 -11.72 -18.61 -18.22
C ALA A 228 -11.05 -18.50 -16.84
N ALA A 229 -11.66 -17.81 -15.86
CA ALA A 229 -11.03 -17.58 -14.55
C ALA A 229 -10.74 -18.88 -13.79
N GLY A 230 -11.64 -19.87 -13.85
CA GLY A 230 -11.42 -21.19 -13.25
C GLY A 230 -10.19 -21.92 -13.81
N ARG A 231 -10.09 -21.99 -15.14
CA ARG A 231 -8.93 -22.61 -15.84
C ARG A 231 -7.63 -21.85 -15.59
N MET A 232 -7.72 -20.52 -15.46
CA MET A 232 -6.57 -19.70 -15.09
C MET A 232 -6.07 -20.04 -13.67
N ALA A 233 -6.97 -20.19 -12.71
CA ALA A 233 -6.60 -20.58 -11.35
C ALA A 233 -5.96 -21.99 -11.28
N GLU A 234 -6.42 -22.94 -12.10
CA GLU A 234 -5.79 -24.27 -12.27
C GLU A 234 -4.36 -24.19 -12.83
N SER A 235 -4.17 -23.35 -13.85
CA SER A 235 -2.90 -23.23 -14.59
C SER A 235 -1.71 -22.79 -13.71
N TYR A 236 -1.95 -22.07 -12.61
CA TYR A 236 -0.87 -21.74 -11.66
C TYR A 236 -0.21 -22.98 -11.05
N ALA A 237 -0.99 -23.95 -10.59
CA ALA A 237 -0.43 -25.15 -9.97
C ALA A 237 0.05 -26.17 -11.01
N GLU A 238 -0.61 -26.25 -12.17
CA GLU A 238 -0.37 -27.31 -13.15
C GLU A 238 0.68 -26.94 -14.21
N VAL A 239 0.74 -25.66 -14.58
CA VAL A 239 1.56 -25.17 -15.69
C VAL A 239 2.68 -24.26 -15.19
N PHE A 240 2.35 -23.17 -14.49
CA PHE A 240 3.32 -22.13 -14.13
C PHE A 240 4.29 -22.52 -13.02
N ALA A 241 3.94 -23.52 -12.20
CA ALA A 241 4.85 -24.08 -11.19
C ALA A 241 6.06 -24.83 -11.80
N SER A 242 6.01 -25.14 -13.10
CA SER A 242 7.08 -25.87 -13.79
C SER A 242 8.36 -25.02 -13.96
N PRO A 243 9.55 -25.66 -14.00
CA PRO A 243 10.81 -24.95 -14.24
C PRO A 243 10.93 -24.32 -15.62
N GLU A 244 9.99 -24.58 -16.53
CA GLU A 244 9.92 -23.91 -17.82
C GLU A 244 9.61 -22.42 -17.65
N PHE A 245 8.71 -22.07 -16.72
CA PHE A 245 8.24 -20.70 -16.52
C PHE A 245 8.90 -19.99 -15.34
N VAL A 246 9.21 -20.72 -14.25
CA VAL A 246 9.88 -20.17 -13.06
C VAL A 246 11.15 -20.95 -12.77
N ASP A 247 12.31 -20.38 -13.13
CA ASP A 247 13.62 -20.99 -12.87
C ASP A 247 14.59 -19.99 -12.26
N VAL A 248 14.75 -20.09 -10.93
CA VAL A 248 15.64 -19.24 -10.14
C VAL A 248 17.10 -19.39 -10.57
N TRP A 249 17.52 -20.54 -11.12
CA TRP A 249 18.91 -20.75 -11.56
C TRP A 249 19.26 -20.00 -12.85
N ARG A 250 18.27 -19.45 -13.59
CA ARG A 250 18.53 -18.61 -14.77
C ARG A 250 19.30 -17.34 -14.43
N ILE A 251 19.12 -16.80 -13.22
CA ILE A 251 19.80 -15.57 -12.79
C ILE A 251 21.33 -15.75 -12.74
N VAL A 252 21.81 -16.95 -12.37
CA VAL A 252 23.25 -17.29 -12.34
C VAL A 252 23.85 -17.34 -13.75
N ARG A 253 23.00 -17.53 -14.77
CA ARG A 253 23.39 -17.54 -16.20
C ARG A 253 23.10 -16.21 -16.90
N GLY A 254 22.80 -15.15 -16.14
CA GLY A 254 22.46 -13.83 -16.70
C GLY A 254 21.15 -13.80 -17.48
N ARG A 255 20.26 -14.78 -17.28
CA ARG A 255 18.93 -14.85 -17.92
C ARG A 255 17.83 -14.49 -16.93
N PRO A 256 16.69 -13.93 -17.39
CA PRO A 256 15.53 -13.68 -16.53
C PRO A 256 15.03 -14.95 -15.81
N VAL A 257 14.67 -14.80 -14.54
CA VAL A 257 14.10 -15.87 -13.70
C VAL A 257 12.71 -16.28 -14.20
N ILE A 258 11.95 -15.29 -14.67
CA ILE A 258 10.61 -15.42 -15.23
C ILE A 258 10.67 -14.98 -16.68
N ASP A 259 10.23 -15.83 -17.60
CA ASP A 259 10.08 -15.44 -19.01
C ASP A 259 8.66 -14.89 -19.21
N GLY A 260 8.49 -13.59 -18.96
CA GLY A 260 7.18 -12.93 -18.98
C GLY A 260 6.48 -13.03 -20.32
N ALA A 261 7.21 -12.81 -21.42
CA ALA A 261 6.69 -12.93 -22.77
C ALA A 261 6.18 -14.35 -23.05
N ARG A 262 6.96 -15.36 -22.65
CA ARG A 262 6.57 -16.75 -22.82
C ARG A 262 5.35 -17.12 -21.97
N ILE A 263 5.27 -16.68 -20.72
CA ILE A 263 4.09 -16.91 -19.86
C ILE A 263 2.84 -16.34 -20.53
N VAL A 264 2.86 -15.07 -20.94
CA VAL A 264 1.68 -14.43 -21.52
C VAL A 264 1.29 -15.09 -22.85
N SER A 265 2.26 -15.41 -23.71
CA SER A 265 1.98 -16.14 -24.96
C SER A 265 1.39 -17.53 -24.72
N HIS A 266 1.82 -18.21 -23.65
CA HIS A 266 1.32 -19.52 -23.29
C HIS A 266 -0.08 -19.46 -22.67
N VAL A 267 -0.34 -18.48 -21.79
CA VAL A 267 -1.68 -18.19 -21.27
C VAL A 267 -2.65 -17.93 -22.42
N ASP A 268 -2.25 -17.11 -23.39
CA ASP A 268 -3.07 -16.82 -24.56
C ASP A 268 -3.31 -18.05 -25.43
N ALA A 269 -2.30 -18.90 -25.64
CA ALA A 269 -2.48 -20.17 -26.36
C ALA A 269 -3.41 -21.16 -25.64
N LEU A 270 -3.40 -21.17 -24.30
CA LEU A 270 -4.21 -22.10 -23.49
C LEU A 270 -5.65 -21.62 -23.28
N LEU A 271 -5.83 -20.31 -23.05
CA LEU A 271 -7.08 -19.73 -22.55
C LEU A 271 -7.72 -18.74 -23.53
N ASP A 272 -7.02 -18.40 -24.62
CA ASP A 272 -7.44 -17.41 -25.62
C ASP A 272 -7.82 -16.06 -25.02
N VAL A 273 -7.03 -15.58 -24.05
CA VAL A 273 -7.28 -14.28 -23.39
C VAL A 273 -7.26 -13.12 -24.39
N GLY A 274 -6.53 -13.26 -25.50
CA GLY A 274 -6.53 -12.35 -26.63
C GLY A 274 -7.88 -12.12 -27.29
N ALA A 275 -8.82 -13.08 -27.19
CA ALA A 275 -10.19 -12.93 -27.68
C ALA A 275 -10.97 -11.81 -26.97
N THR A 276 -10.48 -11.34 -25.81
CA THR A 276 -11.06 -10.20 -25.07
C THR A 276 -11.24 -8.95 -25.93
N VAL A 277 -10.35 -8.72 -26.90
CA VAL A 277 -10.46 -7.56 -27.81
C VAL A 277 -11.75 -7.61 -28.64
N GLY A 278 -12.29 -8.80 -28.88
CA GLY A 278 -13.56 -9.01 -29.58
C GLY A 278 -14.79 -9.00 -28.67
N THR A 279 -14.65 -8.74 -27.37
CA THR A 279 -15.77 -8.72 -26.41
C THR A 279 -16.03 -7.31 -25.89
N ASP A 280 -17.18 -7.10 -25.25
CA ASP A 280 -17.52 -5.82 -24.60
C ASP A 280 -16.55 -5.44 -23.48
N TRP A 281 -15.74 -6.38 -22.99
CA TRP A 281 -14.71 -6.12 -21.99
C TRP A 281 -13.53 -5.31 -22.53
N ALA A 282 -13.28 -5.28 -23.85
CA ALA A 282 -12.14 -4.56 -24.42
C ALA A 282 -12.07 -3.08 -23.97
N GLY A 283 -13.21 -2.39 -23.91
CA GLY A 283 -13.30 -1.00 -23.43
C GLY A 283 -13.42 -0.85 -21.91
N ARG A 284 -13.68 -1.94 -21.19
CA ARG A 284 -13.92 -1.98 -19.73
C ARG A 284 -12.72 -2.54 -18.96
N LEU A 285 -11.68 -2.96 -19.65
CA LEU A 285 -10.52 -3.62 -19.10
C LEU A 285 -9.30 -2.69 -19.11
N ALA A 286 -8.53 -2.70 -18.02
CA ALA A 286 -7.31 -1.91 -17.90
C ALA A 286 -6.18 -2.69 -17.22
N MET A 287 -5.00 -2.66 -17.82
CA MET A 287 -3.77 -3.25 -17.26
C MET A 287 -2.90 -2.15 -16.69
N VAL A 288 -2.59 -2.18 -15.40
CA VAL A 288 -1.75 -1.16 -14.80
C VAL A 288 -0.28 -1.49 -15.01
N ALA A 289 0.45 -0.55 -15.60
CA ALA A 289 1.89 -0.62 -15.80
C ALA A 289 2.56 0.65 -15.25
N THR A 290 3.84 0.55 -14.94
CA THR A 290 4.64 1.70 -14.52
C THR A 290 5.38 2.26 -15.72
N ASP A 291 5.15 3.53 -16.07
CA ASP A 291 5.92 4.21 -17.09
C ASP A 291 7.34 4.50 -16.58
N VAL A 292 8.34 4.10 -17.35
CA VAL A 292 9.75 4.19 -16.96
C VAL A 292 10.24 5.63 -16.87
N ASP A 293 9.78 6.51 -17.75
CA ASP A 293 10.29 7.88 -17.90
C ASP A 293 9.71 8.83 -16.85
N THR A 294 8.46 8.60 -16.44
CA THR A 294 7.74 9.41 -15.45
C THR A 294 7.74 8.81 -14.04
N GLY A 295 7.95 7.49 -13.92
CA GLY A 295 7.87 6.77 -12.65
C GLY A 295 6.44 6.59 -12.11
N ARG A 296 5.41 6.82 -12.93
CA ARG A 296 4.00 6.78 -12.54
C ARG A 296 3.31 5.50 -13.02
N ALA A 297 2.32 5.05 -12.25
CA ALA A 297 1.41 4.00 -12.69
C ALA A 297 0.37 4.57 -13.66
N GLU A 298 0.12 3.87 -14.76
CA GLU A 298 -0.90 4.22 -15.75
C GLU A 298 -1.69 2.99 -16.19
N ALA A 299 -2.96 3.22 -16.55
CA ALA A 299 -3.81 2.22 -17.16
C ALA A 299 -3.48 2.08 -18.66
N LEU A 300 -3.03 0.91 -19.06
CA LEU A 300 -3.03 0.47 -20.45
C LEU A 300 -4.44 -0.07 -20.76
N SER A 301 -5.20 0.70 -21.54
CA SER A 301 -6.56 0.38 -22.02
C SER A 301 -6.67 0.65 -23.52
N ASP A 302 -7.90 0.53 -24.05
CA ASP A 302 -8.23 0.87 -25.44
C ASP A 302 -7.40 0.04 -26.42
N PHE A 303 -7.48 -1.27 -26.25
CA PHE A 303 -6.67 -2.24 -26.99
C PHE A 303 -7.04 -2.22 -28.47
N THR A 304 -6.05 -2.02 -29.34
CA THR A 304 -6.29 -1.92 -30.79
C THR A 304 -6.47 -3.28 -31.45
N ASP A 305 -5.76 -4.28 -30.96
CA ASP A 305 -5.78 -5.65 -31.45
C ASP A 305 -5.28 -6.63 -30.37
N ARG A 306 -5.33 -7.93 -30.71
CA ARG A 306 -4.84 -9.01 -29.85
C ARG A 306 -3.40 -8.82 -29.41
N ALA A 307 -2.51 -8.37 -30.30
CA ALA A 307 -1.09 -8.22 -29.99
C ALA A 307 -0.86 -7.06 -29.01
N ASP A 308 -1.59 -5.96 -29.15
CA ASP A 308 -1.56 -4.82 -28.24
C ASP A 308 -2.09 -5.17 -26.84
N LEU A 309 -3.16 -5.96 -26.73
CA LEU A 309 -3.62 -6.51 -25.44
C LEU A 309 -2.56 -7.41 -24.80
N ILE A 310 -2.04 -8.39 -25.54
CA ILE A 310 -1.02 -9.32 -25.03
C ILE A 310 0.24 -8.58 -24.59
N THR A 311 0.67 -7.58 -25.35
CA THR A 311 1.83 -6.74 -24.98
C THR A 311 1.53 -5.87 -23.76
N SER A 312 0.29 -5.39 -23.60
CA SER A 312 -0.14 -4.64 -22.41
C SER A 312 -0.13 -5.50 -21.14
N ILE A 313 -0.58 -6.76 -21.24
CA ILE A 313 -0.50 -7.73 -20.13
C ILE A 313 0.98 -7.99 -19.78
N HIS A 314 1.83 -8.19 -20.79
CA HIS A 314 3.26 -8.40 -20.57
C HIS A 314 3.94 -7.18 -19.90
N ALA A 315 3.65 -5.96 -20.37
CA ALA A 315 4.13 -4.72 -19.77
C ALA A 315 3.74 -4.58 -18.29
N SER A 316 2.51 -4.99 -17.94
CA SER A 316 2.00 -4.95 -16.56
C SER A 316 2.69 -5.93 -15.60
N GLY A 317 3.30 -7.01 -16.10
CA GLY A 317 3.86 -8.10 -15.28
C GLY A 317 5.40 -8.17 -15.22
N LEU A 318 6.11 -7.24 -15.86
CA LEU A 318 7.56 -7.33 -15.98
C LEU A 318 8.30 -6.80 -14.73
N LEU A 319 8.54 -7.68 -13.75
CA LEU A 319 9.28 -7.31 -12.55
C LEU A 319 10.77 -7.05 -12.84
N PRO A 320 11.35 -5.95 -12.33
CA PRO A 320 12.78 -5.63 -12.49
C PRO A 320 13.68 -6.78 -11.99
N LEU A 321 14.76 -7.08 -12.71
CA LEU A 321 15.75 -8.14 -12.44
C LEU A 321 15.23 -9.59 -12.51
N LEU A 322 13.92 -9.80 -12.47
CA LEU A 322 13.30 -11.12 -12.58
C LEU A 322 12.84 -11.42 -13.99
N ALA A 323 12.42 -10.42 -14.78
CA ALA A 323 11.74 -10.65 -16.05
C ALA A 323 12.40 -10.00 -17.29
N GLY A 324 13.39 -9.11 -17.15
CA GLY A 324 14.16 -8.56 -18.28
C GLY A 324 14.15 -7.03 -18.36
N ASP A 325 14.44 -6.50 -19.56
CA ASP A 325 14.42 -5.07 -19.88
C ASP A 325 12.99 -4.53 -20.06
N PRO A 326 12.74 -3.22 -19.82
CA PRO A 326 11.42 -2.62 -19.97
C PRO A 326 10.74 -2.93 -21.31
N VAL A 327 9.44 -3.23 -21.28
CA VAL A 327 8.65 -3.51 -22.48
C VAL A 327 8.39 -2.21 -23.21
N THR A 328 8.69 -2.16 -24.51
CA THR A 328 8.31 -1.02 -25.36
C THR A 328 6.93 -1.24 -25.94
N LEU A 329 6.00 -0.34 -25.64
CA LEU A 329 4.62 -0.38 -26.11
C LEU A 329 4.14 1.05 -26.36
N ARG A 330 3.53 1.28 -27.54
CA ARG A 330 2.98 2.59 -27.94
C ARG A 330 4.01 3.74 -27.82
N GLY A 331 5.27 3.45 -28.19
CA GLY A 331 6.38 4.42 -28.16
C GLY A 331 6.93 4.74 -26.76
N ARG A 332 6.41 4.12 -25.71
CA ARG A 332 6.83 4.31 -24.30
C ARG A 332 7.41 3.02 -23.75
N ARG A 333 8.15 3.14 -22.63
CA ARG A 333 8.79 2.02 -21.95
C ARG A 333 8.07 1.73 -20.64
N TRP A 334 7.80 0.46 -20.38
CA TRP A 334 6.93 0.02 -19.30
C TRP A 334 7.58 -1.06 -18.42
N LEU A 335 7.26 -1.01 -17.14
CA LEU A 335 7.59 -2.02 -16.13
C LEU A 335 6.33 -2.45 -15.37
N ASP A 336 6.44 -3.49 -14.55
CA ASP A 336 5.35 -3.99 -13.73
C ASP A 336 4.66 -2.86 -12.92
N GLY A 337 3.32 -2.80 -12.99
CA GLY A 337 2.52 -1.78 -12.30
C GLY A 337 2.65 -1.86 -10.78
N GLY A 338 2.97 -3.04 -10.25
CA GLY A 338 3.13 -3.34 -8.84
C GLY A 338 4.36 -2.71 -8.18
N ILE A 339 5.23 -2.05 -8.96
CA ILE A 339 6.26 -1.13 -8.45
C ILE A 339 5.59 0.05 -7.74
N VAL A 340 4.55 0.62 -8.34
CA VAL A 340 3.84 1.79 -7.84
C VAL A 340 2.52 1.40 -7.17
N GLN A 341 1.70 0.58 -7.84
CA GLN A 341 0.35 0.18 -7.42
C GLN A 341 0.14 -1.33 -7.55
N ALA A 342 0.46 -2.10 -6.51
CA ALA A 342 0.18 -3.55 -6.51
C ALA A 342 -1.32 -3.87 -6.45
N VAL A 343 -2.09 -3.03 -5.75
CA VAL A 343 -3.55 -3.00 -5.72
C VAL A 343 -3.97 -1.74 -6.49
N PRO A 344 -4.46 -1.83 -7.74
CA PRO A 344 -4.63 -0.68 -8.62
C PRO A 344 -5.90 0.16 -8.34
N ILE A 345 -6.23 0.38 -7.07
CA ILE A 345 -7.44 1.08 -6.66
C ILE A 345 -7.44 2.57 -7.01
N VAL A 346 -6.27 3.22 -6.92
CA VAL A 346 -6.10 4.62 -7.35
C VAL A 346 -6.36 4.74 -8.85
N THR A 347 -5.90 3.77 -9.65
CA THR A 347 -6.17 3.74 -11.08
C THR A 347 -7.66 3.51 -11.36
N ALA A 348 -8.34 2.67 -10.60
CA ALA A 348 -9.79 2.49 -10.72
C ALA A 348 -10.55 3.80 -10.42
N ALA A 349 -10.19 4.51 -9.33
CA ALA A 349 -10.77 5.81 -9.01
C ALA A 349 -10.53 6.85 -10.12
N ALA A 350 -9.30 6.92 -10.64
CA ALA A 350 -8.95 7.84 -11.74
C ALA A 350 -9.71 7.55 -13.04
N ARG A 351 -10.20 6.32 -13.22
CA ARG A 351 -11.05 5.91 -14.35
C ARG A 351 -12.55 6.12 -14.09
N GLY A 352 -12.91 6.78 -12.99
CA GLY A 352 -14.29 7.16 -12.68
C GLY A 352 -15.09 6.10 -11.93
N ALA A 353 -14.44 5.06 -11.38
CA ALA A 353 -15.14 4.15 -10.48
C ALA A 353 -15.65 4.91 -9.24
N THR A 354 -16.79 4.47 -8.71
CA THR A 354 -17.36 4.94 -7.44
C THR A 354 -17.35 3.85 -6.37
N HIS A 355 -17.28 2.59 -6.81
CA HIS A 355 -17.27 1.40 -5.98
C HIS A 355 -16.18 0.45 -6.45
N ALA A 356 -15.57 -0.31 -5.54
CA ALA A 356 -14.56 -1.30 -5.90
C ALA A 356 -14.69 -2.61 -5.12
N ILE A 357 -14.75 -3.73 -5.85
CA ILE A 357 -14.48 -5.06 -5.31
C ILE A 357 -12.98 -5.29 -5.45
N VAL A 358 -12.26 -5.50 -4.36
CA VAL A 358 -10.81 -5.66 -4.35
C VAL A 358 -10.42 -7.10 -4.03
N LEU A 359 -9.76 -7.76 -4.99
CA LEU A 359 -9.21 -9.11 -4.80
C LEU A 359 -7.78 -8.99 -4.29
N ALA A 360 -7.60 -9.03 -2.97
CA ALA A 360 -6.28 -8.96 -2.35
C ALA A 360 -5.66 -10.35 -2.25
N THR A 361 -4.36 -10.45 -2.50
CA THR A 361 -3.64 -11.73 -2.46
C THR A 361 -3.05 -12.04 -1.08
N ARG A 362 -3.28 -11.19 -0.08
CA ARG A 362 -2.75 -11.35 1.27
C ARG A 362 -3.82 -11.09 2.33
N PRO A 363 -3.73 -11.73 3.50
CA PRO A 363 -4.65 -11.47 4.58
C PRO A 363 -4.42 -10.08 5.20
N PRO A 364 -5.43 -9.55 5.92
CA PRO A 364 -5.32 -8.32 6.70
C PRO A 364 -4.09 -8.27 7.61
N GLY A 365 -3.58 -7.06 7.84
CA GLY A 365 -2.41 -6.83 8.71
C GLY A 365 -1.06 -7.29 8.14
N THR A 366 -1.01 -7.87 6.95
CA THR A 366 0.25 -8.31 6.33
C THR A 366 0.86 -7.27 5.40
N GLN A 367 2.18 -7.33 5.23
CA GLN A 367 2.91 -6.45 4.34
C GLN A 367 4.03 -7.17 3.58
N PRO A 368 4.42 -6.67 2.39
CA PRO A 368 5.65 -7.11 1.75
C PRO A 368 6.86 -6.79 2.63
N GLY A 369 7.75 -7.76 2.82
CA GLY A 369 9.07 -7.49 3.37
C GLY A 369 9.94 -6.69 2.39
N TYR A 370 10.97 -6.02 2.92
CA TYR A 370 12.02 -5.37 2.13
C TYR A 370 13.37 -6.03 2.46
N GLY A 371 14.02 -6.63 1.46
CA GLY A 371 15.26 -7.40 1.66
C GLY A 371 16.39 -7.04 0.71
N ALA A 372 17.44 -7.88 0.69
CA ALA A 372 18.62 -7.66 -0.15
C ALA A 372 18.29 -7.65 -1.66
N ALA A 373 17.34 -8.49 -2.09
CA ALA A 373 16.87 -8.49 -3.48
C ALA A 373 16.17 -7.18 -3.85
N ASP A 374 15.42 -6.59 -2.92
CA ASP A 374 14.76 -5.29 -3.11
C ASP A 374 15.78 -4.16 -3.24
N ALA A 375 16.88 -4.19 -2.48
CA ALA A 375 17.97 -3.22 -2.61
C ALA A 375 18.66 -3.30 -3.99
N LEU A 376 18.81 -4.50 -4.55
CA LEU A 376 19.34 -4.69 -5.91
C LEU A 376 18.36 -4.16 -6.96
N ALA A 377 17.07 -4.47 -6.82
CA ALA A 377 16.01 -3.96 -7.69
C ALA A 377 15.97 -2.43 -7.66
N GLU A 378 16.05 -1.82 -6.47
CA GLU A 378 16.09 -0.38 -6.29
C GLU A 378 17.30 0.25 -7.01
N ARG A 379 18.48 -0.37 -6.92
CA ARG A 379 19.70 0.09 -7.61
C ARG A 379 19.57 -0.01 -9.14
N TYR A 380 18.95 -1.07 -9.65
CA TYR A 380 18.66 -1.21 -11.07
C TYR A 380 17.67 -0.13 -11.54
N LEU A 381 16.56 0.03 -10.82
CA LEU A 381 15.54 1.04 -11.12
C LEU A 381 16.11 2.45 -11.12
N ARG A 382 17.00 2.76 -10.17
CA ARG A 382 17.68 4.07 -10.10
C ARG A 382 18.48 4.41 -11.36
N ARG A 383 19.04 3.39 -12.05
CA ARG A 383 19.76 3.59 -13.31
C ARG A 383 18.83 3.88 -14.49
N LEU A 384 17.59 3.40 -14.43
CA LEU A 384 16.57 3.69 -15.44
C LEU A 384 15.95 5.07 -15.20
N ASN A 385 15.50 5.30 -13.96
CA ASN A 385 14.92 6.55 -13.50
C ASN A 385 14.94 6.60 -11.96
N PRO A 386 15.54 7.63 -11.33
CA PRO A 386 15.55 7.80 -9.87
C PRO A 386 14.15 7.77 -9.22
N GLU A 387 13.11 8.26 -9.91
CA GLU A 387 11.73 8.25 -9.41
C GLU A 387 11.20 6.82 -9.22
N LEU A 388 11.58 5.88 -10.11
CA LEU A 388 11.21 4.47 -9.96
C LEU A 388 11.82 3.86 -8.70
N ALA A 389 13.05 4.23 -8.35
CA ALA A 389 13.70 3.77 -7.13
C ALA A 389 13.00 4.31 -5.87
N ALA A 390 12.63 5.60 -5.89
CA ALA A 390 11.85 6.20 -4.80
C ALA A 390 10.48 5.54 -4.66
N ALA A 391 9.78 5.33 -5.78
CA ALA A 391 8.51 4.61 -5.81
C ALA A 391 8.67 3.19 -5.24
N TYR A 392 9.65 2.42 -5.72
CA TYR A 392 9.88 1.05 -5.26
C TYR A 392 10.18 0.98 -3.76
N ARG A 393 10.99 1.90 -3.23
CA ARG A 393 11.32 1.96 -1.79
C ARG A 393 10.09 2.21 -0.92
N GLY A 394 9.18 3.08 -1.36
CA GLY A 394 7.94 3.40 -0.63
C GLY A 394 6.84 2.33 -0.75
N ARG A 395 7.05 1.29 -1.56
CA ARG A 395 6.03 0.28 -1.90
C ARG A 395 5.43 -0.45 -0.68
N PRO A 396 6.22 -0.93 0.32
CA PRO A 396 5.63 -1.65 1.46
C PRO A 396 4.67 -0.79 2.28
N HIS A 397 5.00 0.50 2.46
CA HIS A 397 4.15 1.44 3.20
C HIS A 397 2.86 1.73 2.43
N ARG A 398 2.96 2.10 1.14
CA ARG A 398 1.78 2.34 0.30
C ARG A 398 0.87 1.13 0.22
N TYR A 399 1.43 -0.08 0.12
CA TYR A 399 0.64 -1.31 0.11
C TYR A 399 -0.16 -1.47 1.40
N ARG A 400 0.48 -1.30 2.55
CA ARG A 400 -0.15 -1.44 3.87
C ARG A 400 -1.28 -0.42 4.04
N GLU A 401 -1.02 0.84 3.70
CA GLU A 401 -2.01 1.92 3.76
C GLU A 401 -3.20 1.64 2.84
N THR A 402 -2.94 1.27 1.59
CA THR A 402 -3.98 0.95 0.61
C THR A 402 -4.87 -0.19 1.08
N LEU A 403 -4.26 -1.29 1.57
CA LEU A 403 -5.00 -2.47 1.99
C LEU A 403 -5.83 -2.20 3.25
N GLN A 404 -5.32 -1.39 4.19
CA GLN A 404 -6.08 -0.96 5.35
C GLN A 404 -7.32 -0.15 4.95
N GLN A 405 -7.16 0.87 4.10
CA GLN A 405 -8.28 1.69 3.63
C GLN A 405 -9.34 0.85 2.90
N VAL A 406 -8.90 -0.11 2.07
CA VAL A 406 -9.78 -1.05 1.38
C VAL A 406 -10.58 -1.91 2.37
N GLN A 407 -9.96 -2.33 3.47
CA GLN A 407 -10.61 -3.11 4.53
C GLN A 407 -11.58 -2.29 5.38
N ASP A 408 -11.27 -1.02 5.58
CA ASP A 408 -12.14 -0.07 6.29
C ASP A 408 -13.42 0.27 5.49
N GLY A 409 -13.51 -0.19 4.24
CA GLY A 409 -14.68 -0.01 3.35
C GLY A 409 -14.64 1.29 2.55
N TRP A 410 -13.54 2.05 2.61
CA TRP A 410 -13.39 3.29 1.87
C TRP A 410 -11.93 3.61 1.51
N ALA A 411 -11.63 3.71 0.21
CA ALA A 411 -10.28 4.03 -0.27
C ALA A 411 -10.31 4.92 -1.50
N HIS A 412 -9.54 6.00 -1.50
CA HIS A 412 -9.41 6.93 -2.64
C HIS A 412 -10.75 7.44 -3.22
N GLY A 413 -11.76 7.64 -2.35
CA GLY A 413 -13.08 8.12 -2.76
C GLY A 413 -14.04 7.03 -3.24
N LEU A 414 -13.66 5.75 -3.14
CA LEU A 414 -14.47 4.60 -3.51
C LEU A 414 -15.03 3.93 -2.26
N SER A 415 -16.30 3.48 -2.32
CA SER A 415 -16.78 2.45 -1.39
C SER A 415 -16.16 1.10 -1.78
N THR A 416 -15.62 0.35 -0.82
CA THR A 416 -14.86 -0.88 -1.10
C THR A 416 -15.45 -2.12 -0.45
N LEU A 417 -15.33 -3.24 -1.15
CA LEU A 417 -15.52 -4.60 -0.63
C LEU A 417 -14.22 -5.38 -0.88
N ALA A 418 -13.55 -5.79 0.19
CA ALA A 418 -12.32 -6.55 0.12
C ALA A 418 -12.61 -8.06 0.15
N LEU A 419 -12.18 -8.80 -0.87
CA LEU A 419 -12.05 -10.25 -0.81
C LEU A 419 -10.59 -10.56 -0.49
N THR A 420 -10.37 -11.14 0.69
CA THR A 420 -9.02 -11.44 1.19
C THR A 420 -8.96 -12.86 1.72
N PRO A 421 -7.79 -13.53 1.69
CA PRO A 421 -7.56 -14.75 2.47
C PRO A 421 -7.79 -14.50 3.96
N ARG A 422 -8.13 -15.56 4.70
CA ARG A 422 -8.26 -15.51 6.16
C ARG A 422 -6.88 -15.51 6.82
N PRO A 423 -6.76 -14.96 8.04
CA PRO A 423 -5.58 -15.18 8.87
C PRO A 423 -5.32 -16.68 9.03
N GLY A 424 -4.12 -17.14 8.67
CA GLY A 424 -3.72 -18.56 8.75
C GLY A 424 -3.99 -19.40 7.50
N ASP A 425 -4.66 -18.87 6.48
CA ASP A 425 -4.81 -19.58 5.20
C ASP A 425 -3.43 -19.80 4.53
N PRO A 426 -3.24 -20.90 3.78
CA PRO A 426 -2.02 -21.14 3.02
C PRO A 426 -1.70 -19.97 2.07
N LEU A 427 -0.53 -19.35 2.27
CA LEU A 427 -0.11 -18.18 1.50
C LEU A 427 1.16 -18.47 0.69
N PRO A 428 1.06 -18.68 -0.63
CA PRO A 428 2.20 -19.03 -1.45
C PRO A 428 3.12 -17.82 -1.66
N SER A 429 4.41 -18.09 -1.79
CA SER A 429 5.40 -17.07 -2.14
C SER A 429 5.20 -16.54 -3.57
N ARG A 430 5.87 -15.44 -3.93
CA ARG A 430 5.81 -14.89 -5.31
C ARG A 430 6.39 -15.84 -6.37
N LEU A 431 7.26 -16.77 -5.96
CA LEU A 431 7.96 -17.73 -6.80
C LEU A 431 7.62 -19.17 -6.40
N GLU A 432 6.47 -19.39 -5.77
CA GLU A 432 6.06 -20.70 -5.28
C GLU A 432 5.99 -21.72 -6.43
N ARG A 433 6.51 -22.93 -6.18
CA ARG A 433 6.54 -24.03 -7.15
C ARG A 433 5.98 -25.33 -6.59
N ASP A 434 5.73 -25.40 -5.28
CA ASP A 434 5.06 -26.56 -4.72
C ASP A 434 3.58 -26.57 -5.14
N GLN A 435 3.23 -27.56 -5.99
CA GLN A 435 1.87 -27.67 -6.50
C GLN A 435 0.85 -27.92 -5.39
N GLY A 436 1.23 -28.62 -4.33
CA GLY A 436 0.37 -28.89 -3.18
C GLY A 436 0.00 -27.61 -2.44
N ALA A 437 0.99 -26.78 -2.14
CA ALA A 437 0.82 -25.47 -1.52
C ALA A 437 -0.02 -24.52 -2.38
N LEU A 438 0.20 -24.51 -3.70
CA LEU A 438 -0.61 -23.74 -4.63
C LEU A 438 -2.07 -24.22 -4.65
N ARG A 439 -2.31 -25.54 -4.75
CA ARG A 439 -3.67 -26.10 -4.71
C ARG A 439 -4.37 -25.81 -3.37
N ALA A 440 -3.65 -25.90 -2.25
CA ALA A 440 -4.17 -25.57 -0.93
C ALA A 440 -4.55 -24.09 -0.82
N ALA A 441 -3.69 -23.19 -1.29
CA ALA A 441 -3.97 -21.75 -1.33
C ALA A 441 -5.18 -21.41 -2.21
N ARG A 442 -5.31 -22.08 -3.37
CA ARG A 442 -6.47 -21.95 -4.26
C ARG A 442 -7.76 -22.36 -3.55
N SER A 443 -7.77 -23.52 -2.88
CA SER A 443 -8.94 -24.01 -2.15
C SER A 443 -9.34 -23.03 -1.05
N ALA A 444 -8.39 -22.61 -0.22
CA ALA A 444 -8.65 -21.68 0.87
C ALA A 444 -9.17 -20.31 0.36
N ALA A 445 -8.62 -19.80 -0.74
CA ALA A 445 -9.07 -18.56 -1.36
C ALA A 445 -10.49 -18.67 -1.95
N THR A 446 -10.85 -19.82 -2.53
CA THR A 446 -12.23 -20.11 -2.98
C THR A 446 -13.21 -20.07 -1.80
N ASP A 447 -12.87 -20.73 -0.69
CA ASP A 447 -13.73 -20.78 0.50
C ASP A 447 -13.91 -19.37 1.09
N ALA A 448 -12.81 -18.64 1.27
CA ALA A 448 -12.83 -17.26 1.76
C ALA A 448 -13.67 -16.34 0.84
N ALA A 449 -13.56 -16.47 -0.48
CA ALA A 449 -14.36 -15.69 -1.42
C ALA A 449 -15.86 -15.97 -1.28
N ARG A 450 -16.25 -17.25 -1.13
CA ARG A 450 -17.66 -17.64 -0.91
C ARG A 450 -18.21 -17.08 0.40
N GLU A 451 -17.41 -17.11 1.47
CA GLU A 451 -17.78 -16.50 2.76
C GLU A 451 -18.00 -14.99 2.63
N HIS A 452 -17.09 -14.27 1.97
CA HIS A 452 -17.23 -12.82 1.72
C HIS A 452 -18.47 -12.47 0.87
N LEU A 453 -18.90 -13.38 0.00
CA LEU A 453 -20.05 -13.21 -0.89
C LEU A 453 -21.35 -13.80 -0.33
N ALA A 454 -21.34 -14.35 0.89
CA ALA A 454 -22.49 -15.02 1.49
C ALA A 454 -23.71 -14.10 1.63
N PHE A 455 -23.53 -12.77 1.71
CA PHE A 455 -24.62 -11.80 1.77
C PHE A 455 -25.52 -11.75 0.52
N LEU A 456 -25.11 -12.39 -0.58
CA LEU A 456 -25.88 -12.49 -1.81
C LEU A 456 -26.89 -13.65 -1.83
N PHE A 457 -26.91 -14.47 -0.78
CA PHE A 457 -27.77 -15.64 -0.59
C PHE A 457 -28.44 -15.57 0.77
#